data_AF-A0AAN1PUG2-F1
#
_entry.id   AF-A0AAN1PUG2-F1
#
_cell.length_a   1.000
_cell.length_b   1.000
_cell.length_c   1.000
_cell.angle_alpha   90.00
_cell.angle_beta   90.00
_cell.angle_gamma   90.00
#
_symmetry.space_group_name_H-M   'P 1'
#
loop_
_entity.id
_entity.type
_entity.pdbx_description
1 polymer ?
#
loop_
_entity_poly.entity_id
_entity_poly.type
_entity_poly.pdbx_seq_one_letter_code
_entity_poly.pdbx_strand_id
1 'polypeptide(L)'
;MKISKLTILLGLFAFNSVAEDAYIIRIPHEVTLGTWTYEPPEYSEWRNFSDPYNCTDWSPEADRVEIGTEFEQEQTCSYDAERTVSQYKVNSLSGQRVLDKEELDTDTIQKTERRDQVGTMVARNMCIDILNRGDSVGNQVYTVDPDGSGPLPSRSAYCDMTGGGWTLYDAFGTKLVATGGTTPSAYNHRAINSIQTLKNAGYSYSLTTINTSQYARSDYYMQFFYSSSPNGYIMKTLPEWIDGVRVSTTNQWYSGTTYTTVGSVTKSNPGYAQHKYLYFSGTGKLKLLETGIYWVDSVWVK
;
A
#
# COMPACT_ATOMS: atom_id res chain seq x y z
N MET A 1 46.63 -92.84 -59.16
CA MET A 1 47.01 -91.54 -59.75
C MET A 1 48.25 -91.05 -59.01
N LYS A 2 49.34 -90.88 -59.78
CA LYS A 2 50.73 -90.45 -59.49
C LYS A 2 51.23 -90.26 -58.04
N ILE A 3 52.24 -91.08 -57.74
CA ILE A 3 53.27 -91.00 -56.68
C ILE A 3 54.35 -89.96 -57.07
N SER A 4 54.94 -89.29 -56.07
CA SER A 4 56.28 -88.67 -56.14
C SER A 4 56.75 -88.29 -54.71
N LYS A 5 57.62 -89.10 -54.06
CA LYS A 5 59.10 -88.91 -53.86
C LYS A 5 59.43 -87.73 -52.91
N LEU A 6 60.35 -87.77 -51.94
CA LEU A 6 61.45 -88.68 -51.56
C LEU A 6 62.02 -88.25 -50.18
N THR A 7 62.40 -89.24 -49.39
CA THR A 7 63.34 -89.36 -48.26
C THR A 7 64.22 -88.18 -47.80
N ILE A 8 64.31 -87.94 -46.49
CA ILE A 8 65.58 -87.67 -45.77
C ILE A 8 65.60 -88.45 -44.44
N LEU A 9 66.60 -89.31 -44.32
CA LEU A 9 67.07 -90.01 -43.12
C LEU A 9 68.19 -89.17 -42.50
N LEU A 10 68.22 -88.98 -41.18
CA LEU A 10 69.34 -88.60 -40.29
C LEU A 10 68.67 -88.18 -38.97
N GLY A 11 69.03 -88.56 -37.76
CA GLY A 11 70.22 -89.15 -37.16
C GLY A 11 70.05 -88.98 -35.64
N LEU A 12 70.57 -89.91 -34.87
CA LEU A 12 70.52 -89.96 -33.40
C LEU A 12 70.96 -88.63 -32.75
N PHE A 13 70.18 -88.10 -31.80
CA PHE A 13 70.71 -87.38 -30.64
C PHE A 13 69.84 -87.70 -29.43
N ALA A 14 70.32 -88.59 -28.56
CA ALA A 14 69.81 -88.72 -27.21
C ALA A 14 70.27 -87.49 -26.42
N PHE A 15 69.36 -86.53 -26.21
CA PHE A 15 69.55 -85.49 -25.21
C PHE A 15 69.12 -86.05 -23.85
N ASN A 16 70.09 -86.29 -22.97
CA ASN A 16 69.82 -86.50 -21.56
C ASN A 16 69.25 -85.18 -21.00
N SER A 17 67.98 -85.16 -20.61
CA SER A 17 67.39 -84.04 -19.89
C SER A 17 67.81 -84.12 -18.42
N VAL A 18 68.70 -83.21 -18.01
CA VAL A 18 69.03 -82.94 -16.60
C VAL A 18 67.96 -81.98 -16.05
N ALA A 19 67.53 -82.21 -14.81
CA ALA A 19 66.48 -81.45 -14.13
C ALA A 19 66.77 -79.94 -14.08
N GLU A 20 65.77 -79.12 -14.40
CA GLU A 20 65.82 -77.67 -14.24
C GLU A 20 65.29 -77.31 -12.84
N ASP A 21 66.20 -77.10 -11.89
CA ASP A 21 65.85 -76.54 -10.58
C ASP A 21 65.48 -75.06 -10.77
N ALA A 22 64.21 -74.72 -10.57
CA ALA A 22 63.76 -73.34 -10.58
C ALA A 22 64.25 -72.60 -9.32
N TYR A 23 65.24 -71.72 -9.48
CA TYR A 23 65.68 -70.83 -8.41
C TYR A 23 64.67 -69.70 -8.18
N ILE A 24 63.96 -69.75 -7.05
CA ILE A 24 63.12 -68.63 -6.61
C ILE A 24 64.00 -67.64 -5.85
N ILE A 25 64.34 -66.51 -6.49
CA ILE A 25 64.99 -65.37 -5.82
C ILE A 25 63.89 -64.56 -5.12
N ARG A 26 63.89 -64.55 -3.78
CA ARG A 26 63.07 -63.62 -2.98
C ARG A 26 63.97 -62.49 -2.49
N ILE A 27 63.83 -61.30 -3.08
CA ILE A 27 64.50 -60.09 -2.60
C ILE A 27 63.57 -59.43 -1.57
N PRO A 28 63.92 -59.35 -0.28
CA PRO A 28 63.17 -58.52 0.64
C PRO A 28 63.41 -57.05 0.27
N HIS A 29 62.34 -56.34 -0.06
CA HIS A 29 62.35 -54.90 -0.27
C HIS A 29 61.56 -54.25 0.87
N GLU A 30 62.15 -53.25 1.52
CA GLU A 30 61.43 -52.43 2.48
C GLU A 30 60.54 -51.46 1.70
N VAL A 31 59.22 -51.67 1.81
CA VAL A 31 58.22 -50.73 1.30
C VAL A 31 58.02 -49.66 2.37
N THR A 32 58.54 -48.45 2.14
CA THR A 32 58.12 -47.30 2.95
C THR A 32 56.73 -46.87 2.49
N LEU A 33 55.70 -47.21 3.26
CA LEU A 33 54.34 -46.75 3.01
C LEU A 33 54.16 -45.33 3.55
N GLY A 34 53.55 -44.46 2.75
CA GLY A 34 53.23 -43.10 3.17
C GLY A 34 52.13 -43.10 4.23
N THR A 35 52.17 -42.14 5.14
CA THR A 35 51.08 -41.87 6.07
C THR A 35 49.94 -41.16 5.36
N TRP A 36 48.71 -41.54 5.67
CA TRP A 36 47.52 -40.84 5.20
C TRP A 36 47.16 -39.74 6.20
N THR A 37 46.98 -38.51 5.71
CA THR A 37 46.54 -37.36 6.51
C THR A 37 45.27 -36.77 5.92
N TYR A 38 44.35 -36.35 6.79
CA TYR A 38 43.09 -35.73 6.40
C TYR A 38 43.29 -34.26 6.02
N GLU A 39 42.65 -33.84 4.92
CA GLU A 39 42.50 -32.42 4.56
C GLU A 39 41.26 -31.82 5.25
N PRO A 40 41.11 -30.49 5.29
CA PRO A 40 39.82 -29.89 5.64
C PRO A 40 38.69 -30.41 4.72
N PRO A 41 37.48 -30.63 5.24
CA PRO A 41 36.35 -31.07 4.43
C PRO A 41 35.94 -30.00 3.41
N GLU A 42 35.52 -30.44 2.23
CA GLU A 42 34.92 -29.61 1.20
C GLU A 42 33.40 -29.69 1.29
N TYR A 43 32.72 -28.56 1.08
CA TYR A 43 31.26 -28.45 1.19
C TYR A 43 30.66 -28.10 -0.16
N SER A 44 29.61 -28.81 -0.56
CA SER A 44 28.76 -28.36 -1.67
C SER A 44 27.93 -27.15 -1.27
N GLU A 45 27.34 -26.50 -2.27
CA GLU A 45 26.23 -25.57 -2.05
C GLU A 45 25.06 -26.29 -1.38
N TRP A 46 24.31 -25.56 -0.55
CA TRP A 46 23.07 -26.04 0.04
C TRP A 46 22.01 -26.24 -1.05
N ARG A 47 21.31 -27.36 -0.99
CA ARG A 47 20.19 -27.71 -1.86
C ARG A 47 18.94 -27.94 -1.02
N ASN A 48 17.86 -27.23 -1.33
CA ASN A 48 16.58 -27.44 -0.67
C ASN A 48 16.02 -28.82 -1.02
N PHE A 49 15.51 -29.54 -0.02
CA PHE A 49 14.80 -30.81 -0.23
C PHE A 49 13.39 -30.81 0.39
N SER A 50 13.00 -29.75 1.10
CA SER A 50 11.61 -29.51 1.51
C SER A 50 10.93 -28.43 0.65
N ASP A 51 9.60 -28.43 0.71
CA ASP A 51 8.79 -27.27 0.37
C ASP A 51 9.04 -26.11 1.36
N PRO A 52 8.78 -24.84 0.97
CA PRO A 52 8.90 -23.70 1.87
C PRO A 52 7.91 -23.80 3.05
N TYR A 53 8.35 -23.41 4.24
CA TYR A 53 7.51 -23.32 5.43
C TYR A 53 7.90 -22.13 6.33
N ASN A 54 7.05 -21.80 7.30
CA ASN A 54 7.24 -20.66 8.21
C ASN A 54 7.60 -19.36 7.46
N CYS A 55 6.87 -19.08 6.37
CA CYS A 55 7.08 -17.88 5.57
C CYS A 55 6.55 -16.64 6.28
N THR A 56 7.27 -15.52 6.15
CA THR A 56 6.71 -14.20 6.47
C THR A 56 5.57 -13.86 5.50
N ASP A 57 4.74 -12.89 5.86
CA ASP A 57 3.80 -12.31 4.92
C ASP A 57 4.54 -11.62 3.76
N TRP A 58 3.92 -11.62 2.58
CA TRP A 58 4.43 -10.89 1.42
C TRP A 58 4.36 -9.38 1.67
N SER A 59 5.50 -8.71 1.48
CA SER A 59 5.63 -7.27 1.74
C SER A 59 6.24 -6.54 0.54
N PRO A 60 5.78 -5.32 0.18
CA PRO A 60 4.65 -4.60 0.79
C PRO A 60 3.30 -5.23 0.44
N GLU A 61 2.29 -5.09 1.28
CA GLU A 61 0.94 -5.59 0.97
C GLU A 61 0.34 -4.84 -0.24
N ALA A 62 -0.41 -5.54 -1.09
CA ALA A 62 -0.97 -4.94 -2.30
C ALA A 62 -1.98 -3.82 -2.02
N ASP A 63 -2.64 -3.83 -0.85
CA ASP A 63 -3.58 -2.80 -0.41
C ASP A 63 -2.88 -1.55 0.17
N ARG A 64 -1.54 -1.54 0.20
CA ARG A 64 -0.71 -0.37 0.54
C ARG A 64 -0.05 0.27 -0.67
N VAL A 65 -0.19 -0.34 -1.85
CA VAL A 65 0.36 0.15 -3.11
C VAL A 65 -0.77 0.67 -3.99
N GLU A 66 -0.59 1.85 -4.58
CA GLU A 66 -1.60 2.53 -5.39
C GLU A 66 -2.12 1.63 -6.52
N ILE A 67 -3.44 1.64 -6.71
CA ILE A 67 -4.12 0.78 -7.67
C ILE A 67 -3.51 0.87 -9.06
N GLY A 68 -3.19 -0.28 -9.65
CA GLY A 68 -2.60 -0.37 -10.99
C GLY A 68 -1.09 -0.16 -11.05
N THR A 69 -0.44 0.15 -9.93
CA THR A 69 1.03 0.23 -9.86
C THR A 69 1.63 -1.17 -9.79
N GLU A 70 2.53 -1.51 -10.72
CA GLU A 70 3.32 -2.75 -10.67
C GLU A 70 4.44 -2.63 -9.63
N PHE A 71 4.60 -3.65 -8.80
CA PHE A 71 5.64 -3.69 -7.77
C PHE A 71 6.04 -5.13 -7.43
N GLU A 72 7.23 -5.31 -6.85
CA GLU A 72 7.71 -6.61 -6.40
C GLU A 72 7.43 -6.79 -4.89
N GLN A 73 6.90 -7.95 -4.51
CA GLN A 73 6.75 -8.38 -3.13
C GLN A 73 7.87 -9.34 -2.77
N GLU A 74 8.31 -9.27 -1.51
CA GLU A 74 9.25 -10.21 -0.93
C GLU A 74 8.60 -10.95 0.26
N GLN A 75 8.93 -12.24 0.41
CA GLN A 75 8.70 -13.01 1.63
C GLN A 75 9.95 -13.80 1.98
N THR A 76 10.17 -14.07 3.26
CA THR A 76 11.26 -14.95 3.71
C THR A 76 10.67 -16.26 4.20
N CYS A 77 11.09 -17.37 3.61
CA CYS A 77 10.66 -18.72 3.97
C CYS A 77 11.82 -19.54 4.55
N SER A 78 11.49 -20.50 5.40
CA SER A 78 12.41 -21.53 5.86
C SER A 78 12.33 -22.76 4.96
N TYR A 79 13.45 -23.44 4.77
CA TYR A 79 13.56 -24.70 4.03
C TYR A 79 14.48 -25.63 4.79
N ASP A 80 14.16 -26.92 4.76
CA ASP A 80 15.14 -27.94 5.08
C ASP A 80 16.03 -28.12 3.85
N ALA A 81 17.32 -27.90 4.05
CA ALA A 81 18.35 -28.00 3.03
C ALA A 81 19.36 -29.07 3.41
N GLU A 82 19.97 -29.67 2.39
CA GLU A 82 21.05 -30.63 2.51
C GLU A 82 22.27 -30.16 1.71
N ARG A 83 23.47 -30.51 2.15
CA ARG A 83 24.70 -30.36 1.38
C ARG A 83 25.57 -31.59 1.55
N THR A 84 26.41 -31.86 0.56
CA THR A 84 27.40 -32.92 0.63
C THR A 84 28.67 -32.39 1.29
N VAL A 85 29.15 -33.11 2.30
CA VAL A 85 30.45 -32.89 2.94
C VAL A 85 31.41 -33.98 2.47
N SER A 86 32.41 -33.60 1.67
CA SER A 86 33.39 -34.52 1.10
C SER A 86 34.71 -34.44 1.88
N GLN A 87 35.09 -35.53 2.53
CA GLN A 87 36.33 -35.66 3.29
C GLN A 87 37.37 -36.40 2.46
N TYR A 88 38.54 -35.77 2.27
CA TYR A 88 39.66 -36.34 1.52
C TYR A 88 40.83 -36.70 2.44
N LYS A 89 41.61 -37.69 2.00
CA LYS A 89 42.91 -38.03 2.58
C LYS A 89 43.99 -38.00 1.51
N VAL A 90 45.18 -37.56 1.91
CA VAL A 90 46.35 -37.46 1.04
C VAL A 90 47.47 -38.32 1.59
N ASN A 91 48.15 -39.04 0.71
CA ASN A 91 49.31 -39.84 1.07
C ASN A 91 50.58 -38.99 1.08
N SER A 92 51.30 -38.98 2.20
CA SER A 92 52.47 -38.12 2.41
C SER A 92 53.69 -38.43 1.54
N LEU A 93 53.76 -39.64 0.96
CA LEU A 93 54.87 -40.04 0.09
C LEU A 93 54.52 -39.94 -1.41
N SER A 94 53.32 -40.37 -1.81
CA SER A 94 52.91 -40.38 -3.23
C SER A 94 52.18 -39.13 -3.69
N GLY A 95 51.68 -38.29 -2.78
CA GLY A 95 50.80 -37.16 -3.10
C GLY A 95 49.42 -37.59 -3.60
N GLN A 96 49.10 -38.88 -3.58
CA GLN A 96 47.80 -39.38 -4.02
C GLN A 96 46.70 -38.83 -3.11
N ARG A 97 45.72 -38.15 -3.71
CA ARG A 97 44.50 -37.68 -3.05
C ARG A 97 43.36 -38.62 -3.37
N VAL A 98 42.65 -39.08 -2.35
CA VAL A 98 41.48 -39.94 -2.51
C VAL A 98 40.34 -39.45 -1.64
N LEU A 99 39.12 -39.57 -2.17
CA LEU A 99 37.90 -39.37 -1.39
C LEU A 99 37.82 -40.47 -0.34
N ASP A 100 37.73 -40.09 0.93
CA ASP A 100 37.60 -41.04 2.04
C ASP A 100 36.12 -41.28 2.37
N LYS A 101 35.34 -40.20 2.44
CA LYS A 101 33.95 -40.24 2.88
C LYS A 101 33.13 -39.08 2.30
N GLU A 102 31.87 -39.34 2.04
CA GLU A 102 30.85 -38.31 1.82
C GLU A 102 29.72 -38.49 2.82
N GLU A 103 29.25 -37.38 3.38
CA GLU A 103 28.10 -37.34 4.27
C GLU A 103 27.12 -36.24 3.83
N LEU A 104 25.84 -36.45 4.14
CA LEU A 104 24.83 -35.41 4.03
C LEU A 104 24.79 -34.66 5.36
N ASP A 105 24.98 -33.35 5.26
CA ASP A 105 24.72 -32.39 6.34
C ASP A 105 23.39 -31.71 6.04
N THR A 106 22.54 -31.57 7.06
CA THR A 106 21.19 -31.01 6.92
C THR A 106 21.02 -29.83 7.86
N ASP A 107 20.40 -28.76 7.38
CA ASP A 107 20.12 -27.58 8.19
C ASP A 107 18.83 -26.90 7.72
N THR A 108 18.26 -26.05 8.57
CA THR A 108 17.17 -25.16 8.21
C THR A 108 17.74 -23.82 7.77
N ILE A 109 17.55 -23.49 6.49
CA ILE A 109 18.01 -22.21 5.93
C ILE A 109 16.83 -21.30 5.62
N GLN A 110 17.09 -19.99 5.67
CA GLN A 110 16.11 -18.98 5.25
C GLN A 110 16.46 -18.45 3.87
N LYS A 111 15.43 -18.28 3.02
CA LYS A 111 15.58 -17.71 1.69
C LYS A 111 14.45 -16.72 1.41
N THR A 112 14.80 -15.62 0.74
CA THR A 112 13.84 -14.64 0.25
C THR A 112 13.30 -15.06 -1.11
N GLU A 113 11.98 -15.18 -1.19
CA GLU A 113 11.25 -15.33 -2.44
C GLU A 113 10.72 -13.97 -2.90
N ARG A 114 10.55 -13.82 -4.21
CA ARG A 114 10.09 -12.59 -4.88
C ARG A 114 8.96 -12.91 -5.84
N ARG A 115 8.01 -11.99 -5.98
CA ARG A 115 6.97 -12.06 -7.01
C ARG A 115 6.52 -10.67 -7.45
N ASP A 116 6.13 -10.55 -8.71
CA ASP A 116 5.43 -9.37 -9.19
C ASP A 116 3.99 -9.34 -8.69
N GLN A 117 3.50 -8.15 -8.38
CA GLN A 117 2.13 -7.89 -7.97
C GLN A 117 1.68 -6.50 -8.45
N VAL A 118 0.36 -6.29 -8.49
CA VAL A 118 -0.23 -4.98 -8.80
C VAL A 118 -0.91 -4.41 -7.56
N GLY A 119 -0.70 -3.12 -7.30
CA GLY A 119 -1.33 -2.40 -6.21
C GLY A 119 -2.84 -2.38 -6.32
N THR A 120 -3.51 -2.30 -5.17
CA THR A 120 -4.98 -2.30 -5.03
C THR A 120 -5.49 -1.18 -4.13
N MET A 121 -4.59 -0.36 -3.57
CA MET A 121 -4.96 0.79 -2.74
C MET A 121 -5.60 1.87 -3.58
N VAL A 122 -6.87 2.18 -3.32
CA VAL A 122 -7.50 3.40 -3.82
C VAL A 122 -7.16 4.52 -2.84
N ALA A 123 -6.47 5.55 -3.32
CA ALA A 123 -6.12 6.70 -2.49
C ALA A 123 -7.32 7.64 -2.31
N ARG A 124 -7.29 8.42 -1.22
CA ARG A 124 -8.17 9.58 -1.03
C ARG A 124 -8.18 10.46 -2.28
N ASN A 125 -9.36 10.92 -2.66
CA ASN A 125 -9.61 11.71 -3.85
C ASN A 125 -10.56 12.88 -3.55
N MET A 126 -10.14 13.86 -2.77
CA MET A 126 -10.89 15.10 -2.57
C MET A 126 -10.53 16.14 -3.64
N CYS A 127 -11.32 17.22 -3.76
CA CYS A 127 -11.04 18.26 -4.76
C CYS A 127 -9.62 18.85 -4.63
N ILE A 128 -9.07 18.90 -3.41
CA ILE A 128 -7.69 19.34 -3.17
C ILE A 128 -6.66 18.34 -3.70
N ASP A 129 -6.92 17.04 -3.59
CA ASP A 129 -6.01 15.99 -4.08
C ASP A 129 -5.98 15.99 -5.61
N ILE A 130 -7.16 16.08 -6.24
CA ILE A 130 -7.33 16.23 -7.69
C ILE A 130 -6.56 17.47 -8.20
N LEU A 131 -6.69 18.60 -7.48
CA LEU A 131 -5.99 19.83 -7.84
C LEU A 131 -4.47 19.67 -7.70
N ASN A 132 -4.00 19.08 -6.61
CA ASN A 132 -2.56 18.93 -6.32
C ASN A 132 -1.87 17.95 -7.27
N ARG A 133 -2.57 16.90 -7.75
CA ARG A 133 -2.05 15.98 -8.78
C ARG A 133 -2.02 16.58 -10.19
N GLY A 134 -2.67 17.72 -10.40
CA GLY A 134 -2.78 18.36 -11.72
C GLY A 134 -3.90 17.78 -12.60
N ASP A 135 -4.80 16.97 -12.03
CA ASP A 135 -5.92 16.32 -12.72
C ASP A 135 -7.13 17.25 -12.91
N SER A 136 -7.04 18.48 -12.41
CA SER A 136 -8.12 19.48 -12.48
C SER A 136 -8.38 19.94 -13.92
N VAL A 137 -9.65 19.86 -14.32
CA VAL A 137 -10.16 20.43 -15.59
C VAL A 137 -10.99 21.71 -15.35
N GLY A 138 -10.86 22.33 -14.17
CA GLY A 138 -11.57 23.55 -13.77
C GLY A 138 -12.70 23.32 -12.76
N ASN A 139 -13.49 24.37 -12.50
CA ASN A 139 -14.59 24.32 -11.54
C ASN A 139 -15.77 23.53 -12.09
N GLN A 140 -16.06 22.37 -11.50
CA GLN A 140 -17.16 21.50 -11.91
C GLN A 140 -17.42 20.42 -10.88
N VAL A 141 -18.33 19.49 -11.19
CA VAL A 141 -18.56 18.30 -10.37
C VAL A 141 -17.48 17.25 -10.68
N TYR A 142 -16.90 16.70 -9.63
CA TYR A 142 -15.97 15.57 -9.67
C TYR A 142 -16.53 14.42 -8.83
N THR A 143 -16.02 13.21 -9.07
CA THR A 143 -16.16 12.10 -8.13
C THR A 143 -15.12 12.28 -7.04
N VAL A 144 -15.57 12.43 -5.80
CA VAL A 144 -14.70 12.60 -4.63
C VAL A 144 -14.82 11.42 -3.68
N ASP A 145 -13.72 11.12 -3.00
CA ASP A 145 -13.61 10.02 -2.07
C ASP A 145 -12.74 10.42 -0.87
N PRO A 146 -13.29 10.62 0.34
CA PRO A 146 -12.50 11.09 1.47
C PRO A 146 -11.50 10.08 2.05
N ASP A 147 -11.66 8.78 1.80
CA ASP A 147 -10.82 7.74 2.39
C ASP A 147 -10.40 6.62 1.43
N GLY A 148 -10.83 6.66 0.17
CA GLY A 148 -10.36 5.75 -0.88
C GLY A 148 -10.88 4.32 -0.64
N SER A 149 -9.99 3.37 -0.32
CA SER A 149 -10.40 2.01 0.05
C SER A 149 -11.08 1.91 1.42
N GLY A 150 -11.27 3.02 2.13
CA GLY A 150 -11.93 3.07 3.42
C GLY A 150 -13.45 2.90 3.37
N PRO A 151 -14.13 2.97 4.53
CA PRO A 151 -15.57 2.75 4.63
C PRO A 151 -16.44 3.92 4.11
N LEU A 152 -15.88 5.11 3.88
CA LEU A 152 -16.65 6.25 3.40
C LEU A 152 -16.94 6.09 1.90
N PRO A 153 -18.17 6.38 1.47
CA PRO A 153 -18.53 6.20 0.07
C PRO A 153 -17.96 7.29 -0.83
N SER A 154 -17.41 6.89 -1.98
CA SER A 154 -17.18 7.77 -3.11
C SER A 154 -18.49 8.38 -3.64
N ARG A 155 -18.52 9.70 -3.86
CA ARG A 155 -19.72 10.46 -4.27
C ARG A 155 -19.36 11.62 -5.18
N SER A 156 -20.35 12.11 -5.94
CA SER A 156 -20.18 13.36 -6.70
C SER A 156 -20.25 14.58 -5.80
N ALA A 157 -19.33 15.53 -5.99
CA ALA A 157 -19.36 16.84 -5.34
C ALA A 157 -18.82 17.93 -6.27
N TYR A 158 -19.33 19.15 -6.12
CA TYR A 158 -18.82 20.31 -6.83
C TYR A 158 -17.49 20.75 -6.22
N CYS A 159 -16.48 20.91 -7.07
CA CYS A 159 -15.16 21.38 -6.74
C CYS A 159 -14.96 22.82 -7.24
N ASP A 160 -14.57 23.70 -6.32
CA ASP A 160 -14.00 24.99 -6.66
C ASP A 160 -12.48 24.87 -6.73
N MET A 161 -11.99 24.55 -7.92
CA MET A 161 -10.60 24.34 -8.24
C MET A 161 -9.83 25.67 -8.31
N THR A 162 -10.44 26.72 -8.87
CA THR A 162 -9.83 28.06 -8.95
C THR A 162 -9.64 28.70 -7.58
N GLY A 163 -10.51 28.38 -6.62
CA GLY A 163 -10.43 28.85 -5.23
C GLY A 163 -9.50 28.03 -4.34
N GLY A 164 -8.79 27.03 -4.90
CA GLY A 164 -7.82 26.20 -4.17
C GLY A 164 -8.32 24.82 -3.77
N GLY A 165 -9.14 24.18 -4.60
CA GLY A 165 -9.50 22.75 -4.45
C GLY A 165 -10.55 22.50 -3.36
N TRP A 166 -11.53 23.38 -3.23
CA TRP A 166 -12.57 23.24 -2.20
C TRP A 166 -13.68 22.30 -2.64
N THR A 167 -14.02 21.35 -1.78
CA THR A 167 -15.13 20.41 -2.00
C THR A 167 -16.40 20.95 -1.35
N LEU A 168 -17.49 21.05 -2.11
CA LEU A 168 -18.79 21.39 -1.53
C LEU A 168 -19.27 20.24 -0.63
N TYR A 169 -19.31 20.49 0.68
CA TYR A 169 -19.67 19.48 1.67
C TYR A 169 -21.17 19.50 1.98
N ASP A 170 -21.68 20.67 2.37
CA ASP A 170 -23.10 20.89 2.65
C ASP A 170 -23.60 22.13 1.90
N ALA A 171 -24.82 22.05 1.34
CA ALA A 171 -25.48 23.19 0.70
C ALA A 171 -26.87 23.42 1.32
N PHE A 172 -27.15 24.66 1.69
CA PHE A 172 -28.38 25.03 2.38
C PHE A 172 -29.46 25.52 1.42
N GLY A 173 -29.07 26.33 0.42
CA GLY A 173 -29.96 26.74 -0.65
C GLY A 173 -30.37 25.60 -1.58
N THR A 174 -31.43 25.83 -2.37
CA THR A 174 -31.75 25.00 -3.54
C THR A 174 -30.93 25.40 -4.77
N LYS A 175 -30.25 26.54 -4.70
CA LYS A 175 -29.25 27.02 -5.65
C LYS A 175 -27.91 27.23 -4.93
N LEU A 176 -26.81 27.24 -5.68
CA LEU A 176 -25.47 27.50 -5.15
C LEU A 176 -24.86 28.76 -5.76
N VAL A 177 -24.39 29.69 -4.92
CA VAL A 177 -23.80 30.97 -5.40
C VAL A 177 -22.61 30.71 -6.32
N ALA A 178 -21.74 29.77 -5.94
CA ALA A 178 -20.51 29.44 -6.68
C ALA A 178 -20.75 28.91 -8.11
N THR A 179 -21.97 28.51 -8.45
CA THR A 179 -22.32 27.97 -9.78
C THR A 179 -23.21 28.91 -10.60
N GLY A 180 -23.49 30.11 -10.09
CA GLY A 180 -24.41 31.04 -10.75
C GLY A 180 -25.87 30.56 -10.75
N GLY A 181 -26.27 29.71 -9.79
CA GLY A 181 -27.68 29.39 -9.59
C GLY A 181 -28.13 27.98 -9.97
N THR A 182 -27.20 27.05 -10.17
CA THR A 182 -27.56 25.66 -10.47
C THR A 182 -27.81 24.85 -9.20
N THR A 183 -28.36 23.64 -9.37
CA THR A 183 -28.63 22.73 -8.24
C THR A 183 -27.30 22.28 -7.61
N PRO A 184 -27.09 22.46 -6.29
CA PRO A 184 -25.86 22.09 -5.64
C PRO A 184 -25.59 20.57 -5.68
N SER A 185 -24.38 20.18 -6.08
CA SER A 185 -23.86 18.82 -5.91
C SER A 185 -22.94 18.79 -4.70
N ALA A 186 -23.49 18.46 -3.53
CA ALA A 186 -22.77 18.46 -2.26
C ALA A 186 -22.45 17.02 -1.82
N TYR A 187 -21.25 16.80 -1.29
CA TYR A 187 -20.79 15.48 -0.86
C TYR A 187 -21.69 14.88 0.23
N ASN A 188 -22.06 15.67 1.23
CA ASN A 188 -22.86 15.23 2.37
C ASN A 188 -24.35 15.49 2.13
N HIS A 189 -24.83 16.73 2.28
CA HIS A 189 -26.25 17.05 2.12
C HIS A 189 -26.48 18.34 1.32
N ARG A 190 -27.59 18.40 0.58
CA ARG A 190 -28.00 19.58 -0.21
C ARG A 190 -29.43 19.99 0.14
N ALA A 191 -29.80 21.22 -0.22
CA ALA A 191 -31.11 21.82 0.07
C ALA A 191 -31.48 21.68 1.55
N ILE A 192 -30.52 21.91 2.44
CA ILE A 192 -30.72 21.92 3.88
C ILE A 192 -31.49 23.20 4.25
N ASN A 193 -32.82 23.17 4.11
CA ASN A 193 -33.67 24.37 4.16
C ASN A 193 -34.93 24.20 5.03
N SER A 194 -34.98 23.14 5.83
CA SER A 194 -36.02 22.83 6.81
C SER A 194 -35.42 22.15 8.05
N ILE A 195 -36.21 22.07 9.13
CA ILE A 195 -35.83 21.34 10.34
C ILE A 195 -35.49 19.88 10.02
N GLN A 196 -36.29 19.23 9.18
CA GLN A 196 -36.09 17.83 8.83
C GLN A 196 -34.78 17.63 8.08
N THR A 197 -34.50 18.48 7.09
CA THR A 197 -33.26 18.39 6.31
C THR A 197 -32.02 18.74 7.15
N LEU A 198 -32.13 19.63 8.14
CA LEU A 198 -31.05 19.90 9.10
C LEU A 198 -30.71 18.67 9.93
N LYS A 199 -31.74 18.01 10.50
CA LYS A 199 -31.56 16.77 11.26
C LYS A 199 -30.92 15.69 10.41
N ASN A 200 -31.41 15.48 9.19
CA ASN A 200 -30.85 14.51 8.25
C ASN A 200 -29.37 14.80 7.95
N ALA A 201 -29.01 16.08 7.80
CA ALA A 201 -27.64 16.52 7.57
C ALA A 201 -26.73 16.49 8.82
N GLY A 202 -27.24 16.02 9.96
CA GLY A 202 -26.50 15.90 11.22
C GLY A 202 -26.36 17.20 12.02
N TYR A 203 -27.17 18.22 11.73
CA TYR A 203 -27.18 19.45 12.49
C TYR A 203 -28.13 19.36 13.70
N SER A 204 -27.57 19.62 14.88
CA SER A 204 -28.31 20.09 16.04
C SER A 204 -28.67 21.57 15.86
N TYR A 205 -29.75 22.03 16.49
CA TYR A 205 -30.21 23.41 16.33
C TYR A 205 -30.93 23.93 17.57
N SER A 206 -30.92 25.25 17.72
CA SER A 206 -31.79 26.02 18.60
C SER A 206 -32.29 27.20 17.80
N LEU A 207 -33.50 27.13 17.27
CA LEU A 207 -34.11 28.16 16.43
C LEU A 207 -35.62 28.03 16.49
N THR A 208 -36.34 29.12 16.25
CA THR A 208 -37.82 29.13 16.15
C THR A 208 -38.29 29.26 14.71
N THR A 209 -37.44 29.78 13.83
CA THR A 209 -37.80 30.10 12.46
C THR A 209 -36.72 29.66 11.47
N ILE A 210 -37.16 29.05 10.38
CA ILE A 210 -36.36 28.81 9.17
C ILE A 210 -37.13 29.35 7.97
N ASN A 211 -36.46 30.09 7.09
CA ASN A 211 -36.98 30.52 5.79
C ASN A 211 -38.37 31.20 5.85
N THR A 212 -38.50 32.23 6.69
CA THR A 212 -39.76 33.01 6.77
C THR A 212 -40.00 33.83 5.50
N SER A 213 -41.27 34.08 5.18
CA SER A 213 -41.70 34.98 4.11
C SER A 213 -41.63 36.46 4.50
N GLN A 214 -41.36 36.79 5.76
CA GLN A 214 -41.34 38.18 6.26
C GLN A 214 -40.15 38.99 5.72
N TYR A 215 -39.07 38.33 5.33
CA TYR A 215 -37.83 38.98 4.87
C TYR A 215 -37.46 38.48 3.48
N ALA A 216 -36.73 39.32 2.73
CA ALA A 216 -36.24 38.94 1.41
C ALA A 216 -35.37 37.68 1.50
N ARG A 217 -35.71 36.70 0.67
CA ARG A 217 -34.99 35.42 0.56
C ARG A 217 -34.58 35.21 -0.88
N SER A 218 -33.40 34.64 -1.05
CA SER A 218 -32.98 34.07 -2.31
C SER A 218 -32.80 32.56 -2.15
N ASP A 219 -33.03 31.80 -3.21
CA ASP A 219 -32.91 30.34 -3.22
C ASP A 219 -31.47 29.84 -2.99
N TYR A 220 -30.50 30.75 -2.97
CA TYR A 220 -29.11 30.49 -2.59
C TYR A 220 -28.91 30.27 -1.09
N TYR A 221 -29.75 30.87 -0.25
CA TYR A 221 -29.49 30.94 1.19
C TYR A 221 -30.61 30.29 1.99
N MET A 222 -30.23 29.53 3.03
CA MET A 222 -31.14 29.28 4.13
C MET A 222 -31.03 30.41 5.13
N GLN A 223 -32.19 30.90 5.53
CA GLN A 223 -32.35 31.86 6.61
C GLN A 223 -32.78 31.15 7.88
N PHE A 224 -32.18 31.47 9.03
CA PHE A 224 -32.67 31.01 10.34
C PHE A 224 -32.47 32.02 11.46
N PHE A 225 -33.30 31.93 12.50
CA PHE A 225 -33.15 32.69 13.74
C PHE A 225 -33.99 32.16 14.90
N TYR A 226 -33.70 32.65 16.11
CA TYR A 226 -34.53 32.52 17.30
C TYR A 226 -35.23 33.86 17.57
N SER A 227 -36.56 33.86 17.67
CA SER A 227 -37.38 35.09 17.72
C SER A 227 -37.29 35.86 19.05
N SER A 228 -36.47 35.40 20.00
CA SER A 228 -36.25 36.01 21.31
C SER A 228 -34.84 35.69 21.82
N SER A 229 -34.54 36.02 23.08
CA SER A 229 -33.38 35.45 23.77
C SER A 229 -33.66 33.98 24.19
N PRO A 230 -32.67 33.08 24.18
CA PRO A 230 -31.28 33.27 23.73
C PRO A 230 -31.14 33.21 22.19
N ASN A 231 -30.03 33.76 21.69
CA ASN A 231 -29.67 33.67 20.27
C ASN A 231 -29.64 32.22 19.77
N GLY A 232 -30.19 32.02 18.57
CA GLY A 232 -30.27 30.74 17.91
C GLY A 232 -28.96 30.25 17.29
N TYR A 233 -28.91 28.96 16.96
CA TYR A 233 -27.78 28.38 16.26
C TYR A 233 -28.18 27.12 15.50
N ILE A 234 -27.33 26.76 14.56
CA ILE A 234 -27.19 25.37 14.07
C ILE A 234 -25.75 24.91 14.32
N MET A 235 -25.57 23.63 14.62
CA MET A 235 -24.26 23.06 14.92
C MET A 235 -24.15 21.60 14.51
N LYS A 236 -23.00 21.20 13.96
CA LYS A 236 -22.63 19.80 13.76
C LYS A 236 -21.15 19.56 14.09
N THR A 237 -20.81 18.31 14.35
CA THR A 237 -19.41 17.87 14.40
C THR A 237 -18.98 17.49 12.98
N LEU A 238 -17.92 18.11 12.50
CA LEU A 238 -17.32 17.77 11.21
C LEU A 238 -16.37 16.56 11.38
N PRO A 239 -16.27 15.68 10.37
CA PRO A 239 -15.33 14.56 10.38
C PRO A 239 -13.87 14.96 10.64
N GLU A 240 -13.10 14.05 11.23
CA GLU A 240 -11.69 14.28 11.60
C GLU A 240 -10.75 14.37 10.38
N TRP A 241 -11.12 13.81 9.23
CA TRP A 241 -10.34 13.87 7.99
C TRP A 241 -10.36 15.25 7.31
N ILE A 242 -11.12 16.21 7.84
CA ILE A 242 -11.20 17.58 7.28
C ILE A 242 -10.06 18.42 7.86
N ASP A 243 -9.29 19.05 6.99
CA ASP A 243 -8.15 19.90 7.36
C ASP A 243 -8.42 21.38 7.12
N GLY A 244 -9.49 21.72 6.39
CA GLY A 244 -9.92 23.09 6.20
C GLY A 244 -11.43 23.20 6.00
N VAL A 245 -12.01 24.27 6.55
CA VAL A 245 -13.43 24.59 6.41
C VAL A 245 -13.59 25.98 5.83
N ARG A 246 -14.47 26.11 4.84
CA ARG A 246 -14.89 27.39 4.29
C ARG A 246 -16.41 27.49 4.36
N VAL A 247 -16.92 28.47 5.10
CA VAL A 247 -18.35 28.76 5.18
C VAL A 247 -18.69 29.93 4.28
N SER A 248 -19.65 29.71 3.39
CA SER A 248 -20.20 30.70 2.47
C SER A 248 -21.49 31.27 3.09
N THR A 249 -21.50 32.57 3.35
CA THR A 249 -22.57 33.25 4.08
C THR A 249 -22.74 34.69 3.58
N THR A 250 -23.87 35.29 3.90
CA THR A 250 -24.11 36.73 3.71
C THR A 250 -24.80 37.29 4.94
N ASN A 251 -24.67 38.60 5.14
CA ASN A 251 -25.43 39.32 6.14
C ASN A 251 -25.98 40.64 5.57
N GLN A 252 -26.22 40.66 4.25
CA GLN A 252 -26.49 41.89 3.50
C GLN A 252 -27.79 42.58 3.93
N TRP A 253 -28.74 41.84 4.50
CA TRP A 253 -30.10 42.31 4.77
C TRP A 253 -30.39 42.51 6.26
N TYR A 254 -29.36 42.53 7.11
CA TYR A 254 -29.53 42.69 8.55
C TYR A 254 -28.35 43.42 9.19
N SER A 255 -28.63 44.19 10.24
CA SER A 255 -27.63 44.99 10.95
C SER A 255 -26.87 44.21 12.03
N GLY A 256 -27.44 43.11 12.55
CA GLY A 256 -26.80 42.28 13.57
C GLY A 256 -25.56 41.56 13.05
N THR A 257 -24.66 41.13 13.94
CA THR A 257 -23.41 40.41 13.56
C THR A 257 -23.57 38.92 13.80
N THR A 258 -23.37 38.11 12.77
CA THR A 258 -23.41 36.65 12.92
C THR A 258 -22.03 36.10 13.24
N TYR A 259 -21.97 34.92 13.86
CA TYR A 259 -20.72 34.29 14.27
C TYR A 259 -20.65 32.86 13.74
N THR A 260 -19.47 32.50 13.25
CA THR A 260 -19.17 31.15 12.78
C THR A 260 -17.98 30.63 13.56
N THR A 261 -18.16 29.49 14.21
CA THR A 261 -17.13 28.80 14.98
C THR A 261 -16.79 27.47 14.33
N VAL A 262 -15.50 27.16 14.18
CA VAL A 262 -15.01 25.83 13.81
C VAL A 262 -13.95 25.45 14.84
N GLY A 263 -14.19 24.35 15.56
CA GLY A 263 -13.34 23.96 16.68
C GLY A 263 -13.32 25.04 17.76
N SER A 264 -12.15 25.62 18.02
CA SER A 264 -11.97 26.73 18.98
C SER A 264 -12.00 28.12 18.34
N VAL A 265 -11.97 28.22 17.00
CA VAL A 265 -11.83 29.49 16.28
C VAL A 265 -13.20 30.05 15.92
N THR A 266 -13.46 31.30 16.32
CA THR A 266 -14.70 32.03 15.98
C THR A 266 -14.40 33.23 15.10
N LYS A 267 -15.16 33.40 14.01
CA LYS A 267 -15.12 34.57 13.12
C LYS A 267 -16.48 35.24 13.06
N SER A 268 -16.49 36.57 13.09
CA SER A 268 -17.68 37.38 12.92
C SER A 268 -17.95 37.69 11.45
N ASN A 269 -19.22 37.81 11.11
CA ASN A 269 -19.71 38.35 9.85
C ASN A 269 -20.62 39.56 10.19
N PRO A 270 -20.09 40.79 10.11
CA PRO A 270 -20.82 41.98 10.53
C PRO A 270 -22.05 42.24 9.66
N GLY A 271 -22.98 43.04 10.17
CA GLY A 271 -24.20 43.44 9.46
C GLY A 271 -23.91 44.12 8.12
N TYR A 272 -24.85 43.99 7.19
CA TYR A 272 -24.80 44.52 5.83
C TYR A 272 -23.61 44.04 4.99
N ALA A 273 -22.89 43.01 5.43
CA ALA A 273 -21.85 42.39 4.63
C ALA A 273 -22.46 41.63 3.45
N GLN A 274 -22.00 41.95 2.24
CA GLN A 274 -22.27 41.15 1.06
C GLN A 274 -21.77 39.70 1.24
N HIS A 275 -22.00 38.87 0.23
CA HIS A 275 -21.52 37.50 0.20
C HIS A 275 -20.03 37.40 0.60
N LYS A 276 -19.71 36.47 1.50
CA LYS A 276 -18.38 36.31 2.07
C LYS A 276 -18.07 34.85 2.36
N TYR A 277 -16.79 34.51 2.18
CA TYR A 277 -16.22 33.24 2.61
C TYR A 277 -15.47 33.41 3.94
N LEU A 278 -15.81 32.59 4.93
CA LEU A 278 -15.12 32.49 6.20
C LEU A 278 -14.27 31.23 6.21
N TYR A 279 -12.95 31.39 6.22
CA TYR A 279 -11.99 30.28 6.16
C TYR A 279 -11.49 29.88 7.55
N PHE A 280 -11.34 28.58 7.78
CA PHE A 280 -10.84 28.01 9.02
C PHE A 280 -9.85 26.89 8.68
N SER A 281 -8.80 26.78 9.48
CA SER A 281 -7.88 25.65 9.47
C SER A 281 -8.38 24.59 10.46
N GLY A 282 -8.34 23.32 10.06
CA GLY A 282 -8.79 22.18 10.83
C GLY A 282 -10.30 21.95 10.83
N THR A 283 -10.71 21.03 11.69
CA THR A 283 -12.09 20.53 11.84
C THR A 283 -12.58 20.66 13.30
N GLY A 284 -13.69 20.01 13.61
CA GLY A 284 -14.31 19.96 14.92
C GLY A 284 -15.76 20.42 14.87
N LYS A 285 -16.23 21.07 15.94
CA LYS A 285 -17.61 21.57 16.00
C LYS A 285 -17.75 22.81 15.11
N LEU A 286 -18.55 22.69 14.06
CA LEU A 286 -19.05 23.83 13.28
C LEU A 286 -20.30 24.37 13.94
N LYS A 287 -20.28 25.63 14.39
CA LYS A 287 -21.44 26.34 14.95
C LYS A 287 -21.69 27.62 14.15
N LEU A 288 -22.91 27.78 13.65
CA LEU A 288 -23.40 29.03 13.06
C LEU A 288 -24.36 29.67 14.07
N LEU A 289 -23.96 30.79 14.67
CA LEU A 289 -24.68 31.51 15.70
C LEU A 289 -25.20 32.83 15.14
N GLU A 290 -26.50 33.06 15.31
CA GLU A 290 -27.16 34.29 14.89
C GLU A 290 -27.16 35.34 16.02
N THR A 291 -27.31 36.63 15.66
CA THR A 291 -27.69 37.71 16.62
C THR A 291 -28.83 38.58 16.08
N GLY A 292 -29.62 37.96 15.20
CA GLY A 292 -30.95 38.36 14.81
C GLY A 292 -31.41 37.52 13.62
N ILE A 293 -30.63 37.46 12.54
CA ILE A 293 -30.87 36.54 11.41
C ILE A 293 -29.54 36.07 10.82
N TYR A 294 -29.44 34.78 10.49
CA TYR A 294 -28.30 34.22 9.77
C TYR A 294 -28.72 33.72 8.39
N TRP A 295 -27.96 34.11 7.36
CA TRP A 295 -28.07 33.56 6.01
C TRP A 295 -26.83 32.75 5.65
N VAL A 296 -27.02 31.45 5.47
CA VAL A 296 -25.95 30.53 5.07
C VAL A 296 -26.24 29.97 3.68
N ASP A 297 -25.22 29.94 2.82
CA ASP A 297 -25.30 29.33 1.48
C ASP A 297 -24.74 27.90 1.53
N SER A 298 -23.50 27.73 1.99
CA SER A 298 -22.82 26.43 1.92
C SER A 298 -21.64 26.27 2.89
N VAL A 299 -21.27 25.01 3.16
CA VAL A 299 -20.03 24.62 3.83
C VAL A 299 -19.17 23.86 2.83
N TRP A 300 -17.90 24.21 2.78
CA TRP A 300 -16.88 23.62 1.93
C TRP A 300 -15.75 23.07 2.77
N VAL A 301 -15.14 21.98 2.30
CA VAL A 301 -14.07 21.28 3.01
C VAL A 301 -12.92 20.93 2.08
N LYS A 302 -11.75 20.73 2.67
CA LYS A 302 -10.58 20.10 2.06
C LYS A 302 -9.81 19.32 3.12
#